data_AF-X1ULY3-F1
#
_entry.id   AF-X1ULY3-F1
#
_cell.length_a   1.000
_cell.length_b   1.000
_cell.length_c   1.000
_cell.angle_alpha   90.00
_cell.angle_beta   90.00
_cell.angle_gamma   90.00
#
_symmetry.space_group_name_H-M   'P 1'
#
loop_
_entity.id
_entity.type
_entity.pdbx_description
1 polymer ?
#
loop_
_entity_poly.entity_id
_entity_poly.type
_entity_poly.pdbx_seq_one_letter_code
_entity_poly.pdbx_strand_id
1 'polypeptide(L)' 'NLKLRFEQHNKGQMESTKERCPFKLIYYEACLDEIDAKKREKYFKSYHGMMFLKKRLKSYLTG' A
#
# COMPACT_ATOMS: atom_id res chain seq x y z
N ASN A 1 -6.98 -11.31 1.87
CA ASN A 1 -7.16 -10.74 3.23
C ASN A 1 -6.85 -9.23 3.26
N LEU A 2 -7.59 -8.40 2.50
CA LEU A 2 -7.34 -6.95 2.38
C LEU A 2 -8.22 -6.11 3.32
N LYS A 3 -9.53 -6.39 3.34
CA LYS A 3 -10.53 -5.65 4.13
C LYS A 3 -10.19 -5.66 5.63
N LEU A 4 -9.95 -6.86 6.18
CA LEU A 4 -9.59 -7.03 7.59
C LEU A 4 -8.31 -6.27 7.95
N ARG A 5 -7.24 -6.39 7.15
CA ARG A 5 -5.99 -5.66 7.40
C ARG A 5 -6.22 -4.15 7.40
N PHE A 6 -6.96 -3.64 6.43
CA PHE A 6 -7.26 -2.21 6.34
C PHE A 6 -8.05 -1.71 7.56
N GLU A 7 -9.04 -2.48 8.02
CA GLU A 7 -9.77 -2.17 9.25
C GLU A 7 -8.87 -2.18 10.49
N GLN A 8 -7.98 -3.18 10.63
CA GLN A 8 -7.05 -3.26 11.76
C GLN A 8 -6.08 -2.07 11.79
N HIS A 9 -5.53 -1.69 10.62
CA HIS A 9 -4.67 -0.53 10.50
C HIS A 9 -5.42 0.76 10.86
N ASN A 10 -6.64 0.96 10.34
CA ASN A 10 -7.44 2.16 10.65
C ASN A 10 -7.90 2.25 12.10
N LYS A 11 -8.09 1.11 12.78
CA LYS A 11 -8.38 1.04 14.21
C LYS A 11 -7.15 1.31 15.09
N GLY A 12 -5.99 1.60 14.51
CA GLY A 12 -4.77 1.89 15.25
C GLY A 12 -4.19 0.69 15.99
N GLN A 13 -4.58 -0.54 15.63
CA GLN A 13 -4.14 -1.76 16.32
C GLN A 13 -2.65 -2.10 16.09
N MET A 14 -2.00 -1.39 15.16
CA MET A 14 -0.59 -1.54 14.84
C MET A 14 0.19 -0.37 15.44
N GLU A 15 1.05 -0.67 16.42
CA GLU A 15 1.79 0.35 17.18
C GLU A 15 2.62 1.28 16.31
N SER A 16 3.19 0.76 15.22
CA SER A 16 4.01 1.53 14.27
C SER A 16 3.21 2.45 13.35
N THR A 17 1.91 2.21 13.17
CA THR A 17 1.05 2.99 12.26
C THR A 17 -0.09 3.74 12.98
N LYS A 18 -0.25 3.54 14.30
CA LYS A 18 -1.36 4.09 15.10
C LYS A 18 -1.45 5.62 15.04
N GLU A 19 -0.31 6.31 15.06
CA GLU A 19 -0.24 7.78 15.09
C GLU A 19 -0.61 8.45 13.76
N ARG A 20 -0.72 7.67 12.66
CA ARG A 20 -0.98 8.19 11.31
C ARG A 20 -2.36 7.80 10.78
N CYS A 21 -3.21 7.23 11.63
CA CYS A 21 -4.58 6.89 11.29
C CYS A 21 -5.48 8.13 11.32
N PRO A 22 -6.55 8.20 10.49
CA PRO A 22 -7.05 7.15 9.59
C PRO A 22 -6.36 7.13 8.22
N PHE A 23 -6.17 5.94 7.65
CA PHE A 23 -5.65 5.75 6.29
C PHE A 23 -6.78 5.69 5.26
N LYS A 24 -6.51 6.27 4.08
CA LYS A 24 -7.34 6.14 2.87
C LYS A 24 -6.68 5.16 1.90
N LEU A 25 -7.41 4.14 1.47
CA LEU A 25 -6.93 3.19 0.46
C LEU A 25 -7.01 3.84 -0.93
N ILE A 26 -5.86 4.20 -1.49
CA ILE A 26 -5.75 4.84 -2.82
C ILE A 26 -5.48 3.80 -3.91
N TYR A 27 -4.69 2.77 -3.59
CA TYR A 27 -4.22 1.79 -4.56
C TYR A 27 -3.91 0.46 -3.88
N TYR A 28 -4.23 -0.65 -4.54
CA TYR A 28 -3.77 -1.99 -4.17
C TYR A 28 -3.59 -2.86 -5.43
N GLU A 29 -2.69 -3.84 -5.34
CA GLU A 29 -2.55 -4.91 -6.35
C GLU A 29 -2.84 -6.26 -5.67
N ALA A 30 -3.46 -7.17 -6.41
CA ALA A 30 -3.67 -8.54 -6.00
C ALA A 30 -2.89 -9.47 -6.94
N CYS A 31 -2.14 -10.41 -6.37
CA CYS A 31 -1.42 -11.44 -7.10
C CYS A 31 -2.02 -12.81 -6.73
N LEU A 32 -2.02 -13.74 -7.68
CA LEU A 32 -2.44 -15.11 -7.43
C LEU A 32 -1.36 -15.92 -6.72
N ASP A 33 -0.10 -15.65 -7.06
CA ASP A 33 1.07 -16.31 -6.48
C ASP A 33 1.71 -15.45 -5.37
N GLU A 34 2.10 -16.10 -4.28
CA GLU A 34 2.70 -15.44 -3.11
C GLU A 34 4.11 -14.92 -3.39
N ILE A 35 4.90 -15.64 -4.18
CA ILE A 35 6.27 -15.25 -4.56
C ILE A 35 6.21 -13.98 -5.39
N ASP A 36 5.26 -13.90 -6.32
CA ASP A 36 5.05 -12.68 -7.12
C ASP A 36 4.58 -11.52 -6.26
N ALA A 37 3.65 -11.75 -5.32
CA ALA A 37 3.23 -10.73 -4.35
C ALA A 37 4.42 -10.17 -3.55
N LYS A 38 5.29 -11.05 -3.03
CA LYS A 38 6.48 -10.67 -2.25
C LYS A 38 7.50 -9.90 -3.09
N LYS A 39 7.77 -10.34 -4.33
CA LYS A 39 8.63 -9.62 -5.27
C LYS A 39 8.08 -8.22 -5.55
N ARG A 40 6.76 -8.11 -5.75
CA ARG A 40 6.10 -6.82 -6.03
C ARG A 40 6.10 -5.89 -4.83
N GLU A 41 5.86 -6.41 -3.63
CA GLU A 41 5.99 -5.64 -2.39
C GLU A 41 7.41 -5.09 -2.21
N LYS A 42 8.44 -5.94 -2.41
CA LYS A 42 9.84 -5.52 -2.33
C LYS A 42 10.16 -4.44 -3.37
N TYR A 43 9.66 -4.59 -4.59
CA TYR A 43 9.81 -3.59 -5.64
C TYR A 43 9.17 -2.26 -5.25
N PHE A 44 7.94 -2.24 -4.74
CA PHE A 44 7.26 -0.99 -4.33
C PHE A 44 7.91 -0.28 -3.15
N LYS A 45 8.63 -1.01 -2.29
CA LYS A 45 9.47 -0.43 -1.23
C LYS A 45 10.79 0.19 -1.73
N SER A 46 11.11 0.04 -3.02
CA SER A 46 12.30 0.66 -3.64
C SER A 46 12.00 2.04 -4.24
N TYR A 47 13.05 2.83 -4.50
CA TYR A 47 12.94 4.13 -5.17
C TYR A 47 12.23 4.04 -6.54
N HIS A 48 12.61 3.06 -7.36
CA HIS A 48 12.00 2.84 -8.67
C HIS A 48 10.53 2.46 -8.58
N GLY A 49 10.17 1.63 -7.60
CA GLY A 49 8.78 1.29 -7.32
C GLY A 49 7.95 2.50 -6.89
N MET A 50 8.51 3.37 -6.05
CA MET A 50 7.86 4.64 -5.68
C MET A 50 7.67 5.56 -6.89
N MET A 51 8.66 5.67 -7.79
CA MET A 51 8.50 6.42 -9.04
C MET A 51 7.43 5.82 -9.96
N PHE A 52 7.36 4.50 -10.04
CA PHE A 52 6.30 3.81 -10.78
C PHE A 52 4.92 4.15 -10.24
N LEU A 53 4.73 4.08 -8.91
CA LEU A 53 3.46 4.45 -8.28
C LEU A 53 3.11 5.92 -8.51
N LYS A 54 4.08 6.84 -8.43
CA LYS A 54 3.87 8.26 -8.74
C LYS A 54 3.39 8.48 -10.17
N LYS A 55 3.98 7.76 -11.13
CA LYS A 55 3.55 7.81 -12.54
C LYS A 55 2.16 7.20 -12.73
N ARG A 56 1.88 6.06 -12.10
CA ARG A 56 0.60 5.35 -12.22
C ARG A 56 -0.55 6.13 -11.58
N LEU A 57 -0.30 6.77 -10.45
CA LEU A 57 -1.27 7.57 -9.70
C LEU A 57 -1.14 9.06 -9.98
N LYS A 58 -0.56 9.45 -11.12
CA LYS A 58 -0.27 10.85 -11.45
C LYS A 58 -1.50 11.75 -11.27
N SER A 59 -2.66 11.34 -11.77
CA SER A 59 -3.90 12.12 -11.68
C SER A 59 -4.40 12.29 -10.24
N TYR A 60 -4.14 11.33 -9.35
CA TYR A 60 -4.54 11.41 -7.95
C TYR A 60 -3.53 12.20 -7.11
N LEU A 61 -2.24 12.07 -7.39
CA LEU A 61 -1.15 12.68 -6.61
C LEU A 61 -0.79 14.11 -7.04
N THR A 62 -1.17 14.53 -8.25
CA THR A 62 -0.86 15.86 -8.80
C THR A 62 -2.11 16.77 -8.84
N GLY A 63 -3.13 16.42 -8.06
CA GLY A 63 -4.31 17.26 -7.80
C GLY A 63 -4.05 18.26 -6.67
#